data_AF-A0A0F9UZW0-F1
#
_entry.id   AF-A0A0F9UZW0-F1
#
_cell.length_a   1.000
_cell.length_b   1.000
_cell.length_c   1.000
_cell.angle_alpha   90.00
_cell.angle_beta   90.00
_cell.angle_gamma   90.00
#
_symmetry.space_group_name_H-M   'P 1'
#
loop_
_entity.id
_entity.type
_entity.pdbx_description
1 polymer ?
#
loop_
_entity_poly.entity_id
_entity_poly.type
_entity_poly.pdbx_seq_one_letter_code
_entity_poly.pdbx_strand_id
1 'polypeptide(L)'
;ESEAETEEGVWDFIQTHLQYLPVAKKNRGDLLFVPERDPRILFDQVVSFFIRRGFPIPLSSQEFQKGLAQRFSMRDGMYFLSEQVAEYDRNRATSMAIKQLSIFVDDEASAIEWLRQELKIKPKTYSEIHPLFLNELSGWKKNELQLELAILLEQNFIKYDAEDDVPSQIHTYLSTNFKDLRGLEKDNPSLKNKAKERWYVPDHNKADDLERLRLRSLMREFETYKEEKKKVKQPRAEALRAGFNACWQVQDYQTILDVASKIPSDVLQEDEKLLMFYDNAQTLTSSQDDDWD
;
A
#
# COMPACT_ATOMS: atom_id res chain seq x y z
N GLU A 1 -13.80 2.53 -27.19
CA GLU A 1 -12.72 3.29 -26.52
C GLU A 1 -13.19 4.00 -25.26
N SER A 2 -14.42 4.55 -25.17
CA SER A 2 -14.89 5.27 -23.97
C SER A 2 -15.09 4.45 -22.70
N GLU A 3 -15.35 3.13 -22.76
CA GLU A 3 -15.57 2.30 -21.56
C GLU A 3 -14.27 2.09 -20.75
N ALA A 4 -13.10 2.12 -21.40
CA ALA A 4 -11.81 1.87 -20.76
C ALA A 4 -11.38 2.97 -19.77
N GLU A 5 -11.95 4.17 -19.89
CA GLU A 5 -11.70 5.32 -19.00
C GLU A 5 -12.60 5.32 -17.75
N THR A 6 -13.57 4.40 -17.68
CA THR A 6 -14.61 4.40 -16.65
C THR A 6 -14.33 3.40 -15.53
N GLU A 7 -15.18 3.42 -14.50
CA GLU A 7 -15.19 2.37 -13.47
C GLU A 7 -15.32 0.96 -14.08
N GLU A 8 -16.08 0.79 -15.16
CA GLU A 8 -16.23 -0.51 -15.83
C GLU A 8 -14.89 -1.01 -16.38
N GLY A 9 -14.11 -0.12 -16.99
CA GLY A 9 -12.75 -0.41 -17.45
C GLY A 9 -11.80 -0.89 -16.35
N VAL A 10 -11.96 -0.41 -15.11
CA VAL A 10 -11.18 -0.92 -13.96
C VAL A 10 -11.50 -2.39 -13.71
N TRP A 11 -12.80 -2.74 -13.70
CA TRP A 11 -13.23 -4.10 -13.37
C TRP A 11 -12.91 -5.09 -14.49
N ASP A 12 -13.03 -4.67 -15.74
CA ASP A 12 -12.60 -5.45 -16.90
C ASP A 12 -11.10 -5.75 -16.86
N PHE A 13 -10.29 -4.73 -16.52
CA PHE A 13 -8.86 -4.90 -16.30
C PHE A 13 -8.58 -5.90 -15.18
N ILE A 14 -9.22 -5.77 -14.01
CA ILE A 14 -9.00 -6.69 -12.88
C ILE A 14 -9.42 -8.11 -13.23
N GLN A 15 -10.57 -8.28 -13.86
CA GLN A 15 -11.06 -9.59 -14.28
C GLN A 15 -10.04 -10.26 -15.20
N THR A 16 -9.55 -9.55 -16.20
CA THR A 16 -8.53 -10.01 -17.13
C THR A 16 -7.20 -10.28 -16.40
N HIS A 17 -6.76 -9.39 -15.53
CA HIS A 17 -5.51 -9.52 -14.79
C HIS A 17 -5.51 -10.76 -13.89
N LEU A 18 -6.59 -11.00 -13.14
CA LEU A 18 -6.76 -12.17 -12.27
C LEU A 18 -6.73 -13.51 -13.04
N GLN A 19 -7.08 -13.53 -14.33
CA GLN A 19 -6.98 -14.73 -15.17
C GLN A 19 -5.52 -15.14 -15.42
N TYR A 20 -4.62 -14.16 -15.56
CA TYR A 20 -3.19 -14.42 -15.80
C TYR A 20 -2.42 -14.77 -14.52
N LEU A 21 -2.97 -14.45 -13.34
CA LEU A 21 -2.32 -14.77 -12.08
C LEU A 21 -2.49 -16.25 -11.72
N PRO A 22 -1.44 -16.92 -11.22
CA PRO A 22 -1.55 -18.31 -10.78
C PRO A 22 -2.58 -18.44 -9.65
N VAL A 23 -3.43 -19.46 -9.72
CA VAL A 23 -4.47 -19.72 -8.70
C VAL A 23 -3.82 -20.22 -7.40
N ALA A 24 -2.81 -21.08 -7.49
CA ALA A 24 -2.07 -21.58 -6.33
C ALA A 24 -0.59 -21.74 -6.66
N LYS A 25 0.28 -21.29 -5.77
CA LYS A 25 1.72 -21.60 -5.75
C LYS A 25 1.97 -22.54 -4.57
N LYS A 26 2.79 -23.59 -4.74
CA LYS A 26 3.12 -24.56 -3.67
C LYS A 26 4.63 -24.61 -3.44
N ASN A 27 5.05 -24.74 -2.18
CA ASN A 27 6.44 -24.99 -1.81
C ASN A 27 6.51 -25.97 -0.65
N ARG A 28 7.19 -27.11 -0.85
CA ARG A 28 7.36 -28.19 0.15
C ARG A 28 6.05 -28.62 0.84
N GLY A 29 4.94 -28.66 0.09
CA GLY A 29 3.61 -29.06 0.58
C GLY A 29 2.75 -27.91 1.14
N ASP A 30 3.35 -26.75 1.42
CA ASP A 30 2.61 -25.56 1.83
C ASP A 30 2.14 -24.74 0.63
N LEU A 31 1.03 -24.04 0.81
CA LEU A 31 0.62 -23.00 -0.13
C LEU A 31 1.47 -21.76 0.09
N LEU A 32 1.89 -21.13 -1.01
CA LEU A 32 2.49 -19.81 -0.98
C LEU A 32 1.42 -18.75 -1.21
N PHE A 33 1.45 -17.71 -0.40
CA PHE A 33 0.71 -16.48 -0.69
C PHE A 33 1.18 -15.92 -2.04
N VAL A 34 0.23 -15.43 -2.85
CA VAL A 34 0.49 -14.85 -4.17
C VAL A 34 0.32 -13.33 -4.02
N PRO A 35 1.41 -12.56 -3.81
CA PRO A 35 1.31 -11.11 -3.55
C PRO A 35 0.56 -10.35 -4.63
N GLU A 36 0.63 -10.82 -5.87
CA GLU A 36 -0.04 -10.21 -7.01
C GLU A 36 -1.59 -10.26 -6.90
N ARG A 37 -2.14 -11.12 -6.01
CA ARG A 37 -3.57 -11.19 -5.68
C ARG A 37 -3.95 -10.38 -4.43
N ASP A 38 -3.01 -9.70 -3.78
CA ASP A 38 -3.28 -8.78 -2.67
C ASP A 38 -4.07 -7.56 -3.18
N PRO A 39 -5.10 -7.09 -2.45
CA PRO A 39 -5.92 -5.96 -2.89
C PRO A 39 -5.16 -4.69 -3.24
N ARG A 40 -4.06 -4.40 -2.52
CA ARG A 40 -3.27 -3.20 -2.75
C ARG A 40 -2.42 -3.33 -4.00
N ILE A 41 -1.82 -4.51 -4.19
CA ILE A 41 -1.05 -4.80 -5.40
C ILE A 41 -1.96 -4.81 -6.63
N LEU A 42 -3.18 -5.34 -6.51
CA LEU A 42 -4.19 -5.26 -7.58
C LEU A 42 -4.55 -3.81 -7.92
N PHE A 43 -4.75 -2.96 -6.92
CA PHE A 43 -4.99 -1.53 -7.15
C PHE A 43 -3.78 -0.85 -7.80
N ASP A 44 -2.56 -1.17 -7.38
CA ASP A 44 -1.34 -0.65 -8.00
C ASP A 44 -1.26 -1.00 -9.49
N GLN A 45 -1.67 -2.21 -9.88
CA GLN A 45 -1.74 -2.62 -11.28
C GLN A 45 -2.78 -1.83 -12.08
N VAL A 46 -3.93 -1.49 -11.46
CA VAL A 46 -4.94 -0.60 -12.07
C VAL A 46 -4.34 0.77 -12.31
N VAL A 47 -3.73 1.37 -11.29
CA VAL A 47 -3.07 2.68 -11.40
C VAL A 47 -2.07 2.69 -12.55
N SER A 48 -1.18 1.68 -12.61
CA SER A 48 -0.21 1.54 -13.70
C SER A 48 -0.82 1.30 -15.08
N PHE A 49 -1.98 0.63 -15.17
CA PHE A 49 -2.69 0.47 -16.43
C PHE A 49 -3.27 1.78 -16.95
N PHE A 50 -3.94 2.57 -16.09
CA PHE A 50 -4.58 3.82 -16.49
C PHE A 50 -3.56 4.90 -16.86
N ILE A 51 -2.46 5.04 -16.11
CA ILE A 51 -1.42 6.02 -16.42
C ILE A 51 -0.76 5.71 -17.77
N ARG A 52 -0.41 4.43 -18.06
CA ARG A 52 0.13 4.02 -19.37
C ARG A 52 -0.78 4.35 -20.55
N ARG A 53 -2.09 4.46 -20.30
CA ARG A 53 -3.09 4.76 -21.32
C ARG A 53 -3.39 6.25 -21.47
N GLY A 54 -2.80 7.12 -20.66
CA GLY A 54 -3.14 8.54 -20.68
C GLY A 54 -4.42 8.86 -19.90
N PHE A 55 -4.99 7.91 -19.16
CA PHE A 55 -6.32 8.05 -18.57
C PHE A 55 -6.28 8.56 -17.13
N PRO A 56 -7.32 9.31 -16.70
CA PRO A 56 -7.52 9.61 -15.28
C PRO A 56 -7.89 8.31 -14.54
N ILE A 57 -7.54 8.23 -13.26
CA ILE A 57 -7.83 7.06 -12.43
C ILE A 57 -9.25 7.22 -11.87
N PRO A 58 -10.22 6.38 -12.25
CA PRO A 58 -11.64 6.64 -11.99
C PRO A 58 -12.08 6.27 -10.57
N LEU A 59 -11.26 5.50 -9.82
CA LEU A 59 -11.57 5.03 -8.47
C LEU A 59 -10.45 5.38 -7.50
N SER A 60 -10.82 5.78 -6.29
CA SER A 60 -9.91 5.79 -5.15
C SER A 60 -9.58 4.35 -4.69
N SER A 61 -8.50 4.21 -3.90
CA SER A 61 -8.11 2.94 -3.28
C SER A 61 -9.25 2.31 -2.47
N GLN A 62 -10.04 3.13 -1.78
CA GLN A 62 -11.16 2.68 -0.97
C GLN A 62 -12.32 2.15 -1.83
N GLU A 63 -12.75 2.93 -2.82
CA GLU A 63 -13.83 2.53 -3.73
C GLU A 63 -13.44 1.25 -4.46
N PHE A 64 -12.17 1.15 -4.85
CA PHE A 64 -11.61 -0.06 -5.41
C PHE A 64 -11.70 -1.25 -4.45
N GLN A 65 -11.21 -1.15 -3.22
CA GLN A 65 -11.25 -2.27 -2.27
C GLN A 65 -12.69 -2.71 -1.96
N LYS A 66 -13.61 -1.76 -1.82
CA LYS A 66 -15.04 -2.05 -1.62
C LYS A 66 -15.64 -2.75 -2.84
N GLY A 67 -15.36 -2.25 -4.04
CA GLY A 67 -15.84 -2.85 -5.28
C GLY A 67 -15.24 -4.23 -5.55
N LEU A 68 -13.97 -4.43 -5.19
CA LEU A 68 -13.26 -5.71 -5.26
C LEU A 68 -13.93 -6.76 -4.36
N ALA A 69 -14.23 -6.39 -3.11
CA ALA A 69 -14.94 -7.23 -2.15
C ALA A 69 -16.35 -7.63 -2.59
N GLN A 70 -17.03 -6.79 -3.37
CA GLN A 70 -18.37 -7.05 -3.89
C GLN A 70 -18.38 -7.96 -5.12
N ARG A 71 -17.34 -7.88 -5.96
CA ARG A 71 -17.29 -8.53 -7.28
C ARG A 71 -16.51 -9.84 -7.29
N PHE A 72 -15.51 -9.98 -6.43
CA PHE A 72 -14.58 -11.11 -6.44
C PHE A 72 -14.55 -11.84 -5.11
N SER A 73 -14.18 -13.13 -5.15
CA SER A 73 -14.15 -13.96 -3.96
C SER A 73 -12.84 -13.82 -3.20
N MET A 74 -12.90 -13.41 -1.93
CA MET A 74 -11.73 -13.35 -1.06
C MET A 74 -11.43 -14.71 -0.42
N ARG A 75 -10.17 -15.15 -0.45
CA ARG A 75 -9.65 -16.33 0.26
C ARG A 75 -8.28 -16.02 0.84
N ASP A 76 -8.12 -16.24 2.15
CA ASP A 76 -6.85 -16.08 2.86
C ASP A 76 -6.12 -14.73 2.59
N GLY A 77 -6.87 -13.65 2.37
CA GLY A 77 -6.32 -12.32 2.06
C GLY A 77 -6.12 -12.01 0.57
N MET A 78 -6.37 -12.95 -0.32
CA MET A 78 -6.23 -12.82 -1.78
C MET A 78 -7.59 -12.82 -2.47
N TYR A 79 -7.65 -12.26 -3.68
CA TYR A 79 -8.87 -12.25 -4.50
C TYR A 79 -8.80 -13.20 -5.70
N PHE A 80 -9.96 -13.81 -6.00
CA PHE A 80 -10.12 -14.85 -7.01
C PHE A 80 -11.40 -14.63 -7.84
N LEU A 81 -11.33 -15.04 -9.09
CA LEU A 81 -12.51 -15.23 -9.94
C LEU A 81 -13.33 -16.40 -9.40
N SER A 82 -14.65 -16.37 -9.60
CA SER A 82 -15.57 -17.41 -9.12
C SER A 82 -15.17 -18.81 -9.59
N GLU A 83 -14.70 -18.95 -10.84
CA GLU A 83 -14.21 -20.21 -11.40
C GLU A 83 -12.89 -20.71 -10.77
N GLN A 84 -12.07 -19.81 -10.21
CA GLN A 84 -10.79 -20.14 -9.58
C GLN A 84 -10.95 -20.64 -8.14
N VAL A 85 -12.07 -20.32 -7.48
CA VAL A 85 -12.30 -20.61 -6.06
C VAL A 85 -12.22 -22.11 -5.75
N ALA A 86 -12.88 -22.94 -6.55
CA ALA A 86 -12.89 -24.39 -6.32
C ALA A 86 -11.50 -25.04 -6.49
N GLU A 87 -10.65 -24.48 -7.35
CA GLU A 87 -9.26 -24.92 -7.48
C GLU A 87 -8.42 -24.47 -6.29
N TYR A 88 -8.56 -23.22 -5.86
CA TYR A 88 -7.86 -22.70 -4.69
C TYR A 88 -8.21 -23.50 -3.43
N ASP A 89 -9.51 -23.69 -3.15
CA ASP A 89 -10.01 -24.36 -1.95
C ASP A 89 -9.54 -25.84 -1.89
N ARG A 90 -9.46 -26.53 -3.04
CA ARG A 90 -8.87 -27.88 -3.12
C ARG A 90 -7.39 -27.86 -2.75
N ASN A 91 -6.61 -26.92 -3.29
CA ASN A 91 -5.20 -26.80 -2.94
C ASN A 91 -5.01 -26.46 -1.46
N ARG A 92 -5.86 -25.57 -0.92
CA ARG A 92 -5.85 -25.17 0.48
C ARG A 92 -6.13 -26.33 1.43
N ALA A 93 -7.11 -27.17 1.11
CA ALA A 93 -7.44 -28.36 1.89
C ALA A 93 -6.29 -29.38 1.97
N THR A 94 -5.44 -29.43 0.94
CA THR A 94 -4.27 -30.33 0.91
C THR A 94 -3.00 -29.75 1.56
N SER A 95 -3.02 -28.50 1.98
CA SER A 95 -1.82 -27.81 2.49
C SER A 95 -1.87 -27.63 4.00
N MET A 96 -0.71 -27.80 4.65
CA MET A 96 -0.59 -27.67 6.10
C MET A 96 -0.71 -26.20 6.55
N ALA A 97 -0.08 -25.28 5.82
CA ALA A 97 -0.16 -23.86 6.08
C ALA A 97 -0.14 -23.03 4.78
N ILE A 98 -0.43 -21.73 4.94
CA ILE A 98 -0.07 -20.71 3.95
C ILE A 98 1.17 -20.02 4.46
N LYS A 99 2.20 -19.95 3.62
CA LYS A 99 3.45 -19.24 3.88
C LYS A 99 3.56 -18.05 2.95
N GLN A 100 3.96 -16.92 3.50
CA GLN A 100 4.40 -15.78 2.73
C GLN A 100 5.94 -15.80 2.71
N LEU A 101 6.54 -15.50 1.55
CA LEU A 101 7.99 -15.33 1.46
C LEU A 101 8.39 -14.06 2.23
N SER A 102 9.61 -14.06 2.77
CA SER A 102 10.16 -12.89 3.44
C SER A 102 10.21 -11.70 2.49
N ILE A 103 9.73 -10.55 2.95
CA ILE A 103 9.86 -9.28 2.21
C ILE A 103 11.30 -8.81 2.33
N PHE A 104 11.88 -8.36 1.23
CA PHE A 104 13.11 -7.60 1.25
C PHE A 104 12.75 -6.12 1.42
N VAL A 105 13.27 -5.47 2.46
CA VAL A 105 12.98 -4.07 2.77
C VAL A 105 14.07 -3.18 2.15
N ASP A 106 13.72 -2.49 1.08
CA ASP A 106 14.64 -1.61 0.34
C ASP A 106 14.08 -0.21 0.07
N ASP A 107 12.80 0.03 0.36
CA ASP A 107 12.11 1.31 0.18
C ASP A 107 10.95 1.50 1.17
N GLU A 108 10.28 2.65 1.10
CA GLU A 108 9.14 2.94 1.99
C GLU A 108 7.99 1.93 1.86
N ALA A 109 7.67 1.50 0.63
CA ALA A 109 6.55 0.61 0.38
C ALA A 109 6.78 -0.79 0.97
N SER A 110 7.97 -1.35 0.75
CA SER A 110 8.40 -2.63 1.32
C SER A 110 8.53 -2.57 2.84
N ALA A 111 8.99 -1.45 3.41
CA ALA A 111 9.03 -1.24 4.86
C ALA A 111 7.63 -1.22 5.50
N ILE A 112 6.67 -0.52 4.89
CA ILE A 112 5.27 -0.50 5.35
C ILE A 112 4.67 -1.90 5.26
N GLU A 113 4.97 -2.65 4.20
CA GLU A 113 4.48 -4.01 4.03
C GLU A 113 5.07 -4.97 5.07
N TRP A 114 6.35 -4.83 5.38
CA TRP A 114 6.98 -5.58 6.46
C TRP A 114 6.36 -5.26 7.83
N LEU A 115 6.17 -3.97 8.14
CA LEU A 115 5.49 -3.54 9.38
C LEU A 115 4.08 -4.10 9.46
N ARG A 116 3.37 -4.17 8.34
CA ARG A 116 2.01 -4.72 8.27
C ARG A 116 2.01 -6.20 8.58
N GLN A 117 2.95 -6.98 8.05
CA GLN A 117 3.08 -8.40 8.40
C GLN A 117 3.36 -8.59 9.89
N GLU A 118 4.31 -7.82 10.44
CA GLU A 118 4.66 -7.88 11.86
C GLU A 118 3.47 -7.56 12.79
N LEU A 119 2.69 -6.53 12.43
CA LEU A 119 1.53 -6.08 13.20
C LEU A 119 0.28 -6.94 13.00
N LYS A 120 0.17 -7.63 11.85
CA LYS A 120 -0.90 -8.60 11.57
C LYS A 120 -0.76 -9.86 12.40
N ILE A 121 0.48 -10.26 12.73
CA ILE A 121 0.74 -11.37 13.65
C ILE A 121 0.28 -11.02 15.07
N LYS A 122 0.69 -9.85 15.57
CA LYS A 122 0.22 -9.32 16.85
C LYS A 122 0.42 -7.81 16.96
N PRO A 123 -0.42 -7.10 17.72
CA PRO A 123 -0.15 -5.71 18.09
C PRO A 123 1.11 -5.56 18.95
N LYS A 124 1.98 -4.63 18.59
CA LYS A 124 3.30 -4.43 19.21
C LYS A 124 3.51 -2.98 19.65
N THR A 125 4.27 -2.75 20.71
CA THR A 125 4.73 -1.40 21.07
C THR A 125 5.88 -0.94 20.17
N TYR A 126 6.18 0.36 20.17
CA TYR A 126 7.34 0.90 19.46
C TYR A 126 8.65 0.18 19.85
N SER A 127 8.85 -0.06 21.15
CA SER A 127 10.03 -0.75 21.68
C SER A 127 10.15 -2.21 21.23
N GLU A 128 9.04 -2.88 20.94
CA GLU A 128 9.04 -4.25 20.39
C GLU A 128 9.37 -4.26 18.88
N ILE A 129 9.01 -3.21 18.14
CA ILE A 129 9.17 -3.12 16.68
C ILE A 129 10.55 -2.57 16.31
N HIS A 130 11.03 -1.54 17.02
CA HIS A 130 12.25 -0.82 16.70
C HIS A 130 13.49 -1.70 16.49
N PRO A 131 13.86 -2.63 17.39
CA PRO A 131 15.03 -3.48 17.16
C PRO A 131 14.86 -4.44 15.98
N LEU A 132 13.63 -4.87 15.68
CA LEU A 132 13.34 -5.71 14.52
C LEU A 132 13.50 -4.91 13.23
N PHE A 133 12.96 -3.69 13.20
CA PHE A 133 13.01 -2.81 12.05
C PHE A 133 14.45 -2.45 11.65
N LEU A 134 15.32 -2.17 12.65
CA LEU A 134 16.73 -1.89 12.38
C LEU A 134 17.47 -3.06 11.69
N ASN A 135 17.07 -4.30 11.94
CA ASN A 135 17.69 -5.46 11.28
C ASN A 135 17.35 -5.55 9.79
N GLU A 136 16.19 -5.01 9.38
CA GLU A 136 15.71 -5.08 7.99
C GLU A 136 16.29 -3.95 7.12
N LEU A 137 16.74 -2.84 7.71
CA LEU A 137 17.16 -1.63 6.98
C LEU A 137 18.48 -1.74 6.20
N SER A 138 19.12 -2.91 6.20
CA SER A 138 20.42 -3.12 5.55
C SER A 138 20.40 -2.95 4.01
N GLY A 139 19.22 -3.07 3.39
CA GLY A 139 19.03 -3.03 1.94
C GLY A 139 18.55 -1.71 1.33
N TRP A 140 18.45 -0.62 2.12
CA TRP A 140 17.78 0.60 1.67
C TRP A 140 18.40 1.24 0.42
N LYS A 141 17.56 1.68 -0.52
CA LYS A 141 17.97 2.38 -1.75
C LYS A 141 18.73 3.67 -1.42
N LYS A 142 19.87 3.88 -2.10
CA LYS A 142 20.81 4.98 -1.77
C LYS A 142 20.20 6.38 -1.96
N ASN A 143 19.32 6.52 -2.94
CA ASN A 143 18.78 7.80 -3.39
C ASN A 143 17.35 8.06 -2.89
N GLU A 144 16.83 7.25 -1.98
CA GLU A 144 15.50 7.41 -1.39
C GLU A 144 15.59 7.87 0.06
N LEU A 145 14.69 8.76 0.47
CA LEU A 145 14.58 9.19 1.86
C LEU A 145 14.17 8.01 2.76
N GLN A 146 15.06 7.60 3.65
CA GLN A 146 14.72 6.65 4.71
C GLN A 146 13.96 7.37 5.82
N LEU A 147 12.70 6.96 6.05
CA LEU A 147 11.87 7.52 7.12
C LEU A 147 12.15 6.85 8.46
N GLU A 148 11.95 7.63 9.53
CA GLU A 148 11.94 7.13 10.89
C GLU A 148 10.76 6.17 11.12
N LEU A 149 10.97 5.14 11.95
CA LEU A 149 9.93 4.17 12.29
C LEU A 149 8.67 4.85 12.85
N ALA A 150 8.83 5.91 13.65
CA ALA A 150 7.70 6.64 14.22
C ALA A 150 6.80 7.23 13.12
N ILE A 151 7.41 7.82 12.08
CA ILE A 151 6.70 8.41 10.94
C ILE A 151 5.95 7.32 10.17
N LEU A 152 6.61 6.18 9.89
CA LEU A 152 5.98 5.05 9.21
C LEU A 152 4.79 4.51 10.00
N LEU A 153 4.93 4.38 11.32
CA LEU A 153 3.86 3.91 12.20
C LEU A 153 2.68 4.88 12.25
N GLU A 154 2.94 6.16 12.50
CA GLU A 154 1.93 7.22 12.60
C GLU A 154 1.13 7.40 11.31
N GLN A 155 1.76 7.21 10.15
CA GLN A 155 1.11 7.43 8.86
C GLN A 155 0.39 6.19 8.31
N ASN A 156 0.67 4.99 8.81
CA ASN A 156 0.18 3.74 8.21
C ASN A 156 -0.53 2.78 9.18
N PHE A 157 -0.42 3.02 10.48
CA PHE A 157 -0.99 2.17 11.54
C PHE A 157 -1.66 2.99 12.63
N ILE A 158 -2.38 2.31 13.53
CA ILE A 158 -3.07 2.97 14.65
C ILE A 158 -2.39 2.62 15.95
N LYS A 159 -2.02 3.63 16.74
CA LYS A 159 -1.60 3.49 18.14
C LYS A 159 -2.83 3.56 19.03
N TYR A 160 -2.99 2.58 19.91
CA TYR A 160 -4.03 2.66 20.93
C TYR A 160 -3.57 3.55 22.11
N ASP A 161 -4.36 4.57 22.43
CA ASP A 161 -4.07 5.62 23.42
C ASP A 161 -4.70 5.37 24.80
N ALA A 162 -5.61 4.40 24.90
CA ALA A 162 -6.41 4.04 26.07
C ALA A 162 -7.58 5.00 26.39
N GLU A 163 -8.01 5.83 25.44
CA GLU A 163 -9.21 6.67 25.59
C GLU A 163 -10.49 5.83 25.38
N ASP A 164 -10.61 5.24 24.20
CA ASP A 164 -11.76 4.42 23.81
C ASP A 164 -11.67 2.96 24.29
N ASP A 165 -12.64 2.13 23.91
CA ASP A 165 -12.62 0.69 24.11
C ASP A 165 -11.46 0.02 23.36
N VAL A 166 -10.91 -1.05 23.95
CA VAL A 166 -9.82 -1.81 23.35
C VAL A 166 -10.30 -2.42 22.01
N PRO A 167 -9.60 -2.13 20.89
CA PRO A 167 -9.91 -2.69 19.57
C PRO A 167 -9.91 -4.22 19.59
N SER A 168 -10.77 -4.84 18.78
CA SER A 168 -10.93 -6.30 18.73
C SER A 168 -9.61 -7.03 18.48
N GLN A 169 -8.72 -6.45 17.66
CA GLN A 169 -7.39 -6.98 17.34
C GLN A 169 -6.50 -7.07 18.58
N ILE A 170 -6.46 -6.01 19.39
CA ILE A 170 -5.68 -5.97 20.62
C ILE A 170 -6.34 -6.85 21.69
N HIS A 171 -7.66 -6.78 21.82
CA HIS A 171 -8.42 -7.59 22.77
C HIS A 171 -8.22 -9.09 22.54
N THR A 172 -8.33 -9.56 21.29
CA THR A 172 -8.13 -10.97 20.92
C THR A 172 -6.71 -11.44 21.25
N TYR A 173 -5.71 -10.61 20.93
CA TYR A 173 -4.32 -10.91 21.26
C TYR A 173 -4.11 -11.00 22.78
N LEU A 174 -4.58 -10.02 23.54
CA LEU A 174 -4.35 -9.97 24.98
C LEU A 174 -5.08 -11.09 25.72
N SER A 175 -6.36 -11.31 25.41
CA SER A 175 -7.15 -12.36 26.06
C SER A 175 -6.62 -13.78 25.77
N THR A 176 -6.07 -14.01 24.59
CA THR A 176 -5.47 -15.31 24.24
C THR A 176 -4.16 -15.55 25.00
N ASN A 177 -3.30 -14.54 25.07
CA ASN A 177 -1.92 -14.70 25.53
C ASN A 177 -1.69 -14.42 27.02
N PHE A 178 -2.58 -13.68 27.69
CA PHE A 178 -2.44 -13.28 29.09
C PHE A 178 -3.58 -13.83 29.93
N LYS A 179 -3.27 -14.71 30.90
CA LYS A 179 -4.27 -15.43 31.69
C LYS A 179 -5.16 -14.51 32.52
N ASP A 180 -4.57 -13.44 33.04
CA ASP A 180 -5.19 -12.39 33.84
C ASP A 180 -6.13 -11.47 33.04
N LEU A 181 -6.05 -11.51 31.70
CA LEU A 181 -6.84 -10.66 30.81
C LEU A 181 -7.95 -11.42 30.06
N ARG A 182 -8.22 -12.67 30.45
CA ARG A 182 -9.24 -13.52 29.82
C ARG A 182 -10.64 -13.11 30.26
N GLY A 183 -11.55 -13.00 29.29
CA GLY A 183 -12.96 -12.70 29.56
C GLY A 183 -13.23 -11.29 30.07
N LEU A 184 -12.22 -10.41 30.09
CA LEU A 184 -12.42 -9.00 30.43
C LEU A 184 -13.16 -8.27 29.29
N GLU A 185 -14.04 -7.36 29.68
CA GLU A 185 -14.71 -6.44 28.74
C GLU A 185 -13.70 -5.45 28.14
N LYS A 186 -14.04 -4.89 26.98
CA LYS A 186 -13.13 -4.03 26.19
C LYS A 186 -12.81 -2.69 26.86
N ASP A 187 -13.66 -2.24 27.77
CA ASP A 187 -13.49 -1.01 28.54
C ASP A 187 -12.69 -1.23 29.84
N ASN A 188 -12.38 -2.49 30.19
CA ASN A 188 -11.77 -2.82 31.48
C ASN A 188 -10.42 -2.10 31.68
N PRO A 189 -10.18 -1.41 32.82
CA PRO A 189 -8.96 -0.64 33.04
C PRO A 189 -7.66 -1.45 32.93
N SER A 190 -7.62 -2.68 33.44
CA SER A 190 -6.43 -3.54 33.36
C SER A 190 -6.09 -3.90 31.91
N LEU A 191 -7.14 -4.15 31.11
CA LEU A 191 -7.01 -4.42 29.69
C LEU A 191 -6.55 -3.16 28.93
N LYS A 192 -7.18 -2.00 29.16
CA LYS A 192 -6.78 -0.72 28.55
C LYS A 192 -5.32 -0.39 28.84
N ASN A 193 -4.88 -0.55 30.08
CA ASN A 193 -3.50 -0.30 30.50
C ASN A 193 -2.49 -1.22 29.78
N LYS A 194 -2.82 -2.50 29.58
CA LYS A 194 -1.94 -3.44 28.86
C LYS A 194 -1.94 -3.23 27.34
N ALA A 195 -3.07 -2.77 26.81
CA ALA A 195 -3.26 -2.46 25.40
C ALA A 195 -2.56 -1.16 24.98
N LYS A 196 -2.40 -0.21 25.91
CA LYS A 196 -1.85 1.12 25.66
C LYS A 196 -0.52 1.06 24.92
N GLU A 197 -0.34 1.99 23.99
CA GLU A 197 0.86 2.16 23.15
C GLU A 197 1.15 1.05 22.14
N ARG A 198 0.24 0.08 21.99
CA ARG A 198 0.36 -0.93 20.94
C ARG A 198 -0.16 -0.38 19.61
N TRP A 199 0.66 -0.59 18.60
CA TRP A 199 0.32 -0.38 17.20
C TRP A 199 -0.41 -1.59 16.65
N TYR A 200 -1.40 -1.37 15.78
CA TYR A 200 -2.14 -2.42 15.10
C TYR A 200 -2.56 -1.98 13.69
N VAL A 201 -2.87 -2.96 12.84
CA VAL A 201 -3.36 -2.70 11.48
C VAL A 201 -4.78 -2.15 11.55
N PRO A 202 -5.07 -1.00 10.89
CA PRO A 202 -6.42 -0.42 10.88
C PRO A 202 -7.44 -1.39 10.25
N ASP A 203 -8.65 -1.42 10.81
CA ASP A 203 -9.80 -2.00 10.12
C ASP A 203 -10.25 -1.11 8.96
N HIS A 204 -11.04 -1.65 8.04
CA HIS A 204 -11.60 -0.93 6.88
C HIS A 204 -12.21 0.44 7.25
N ASN A 205 -12.92 0.55 8.38
CA ASN A 205 -13.55 1.81 8.79
C ASN A 205 -12.57 2.88 9.29
N LYS A 206 -11.42 2.48 9.87
CA LYS A 206 -10.40 3.42 10.37
C LYS A 206 -9.29 3.67 9.36
N ALA A 207 -9.24 2.88 8.29
CA ALA A 207 -8.28 3.05 7.21
C ALA A 207 -8.44 4.38 6.49
N ASP A 208 -9.67 4.88 6.33
CA ASP A 208 -9.97 6.11 5.59
C ASP A 208 -9.36 7.37 6.23
N ASP A 209 -9.54 7.52 7.54
CA ASP A 209 -9.02 8.70 8.25
C ASP A 209 -7.50 8.70 8.24
N LEU A 210 -6.90 7.52 8.35
CA LEU A 210 -5.46 7.33 8.29
C LEU A 210 -4.91 7.62 6.89
N GLU A 211 -5.56 7.13 5.84
CA GLU A 211 -5.19 7.41 4.45
C GLU A 211 -5.30 8.90 4.14
N ARG A 212 -6.34 9.59 4.61
CA ARG A 212 -6.49 11.04 4.46
C ARG A 212 -5.37 11.82 5.16
N LEU A 213 -4.99 11.42 6.36
CA LEU A 213 -3.87 12.03 7.09
C LEU A 213 -2.54 11.78 6.38
N ARG A 214 -2.30 10.55 5.93
CA ARG A 214 -1.12 10.15 5.16
C ARG A 214 -1.02 10.96 3.87
N LEU A 215 -2.08 10.99 3.06
CA LEU A 215 -2.12 11.76 1.81
C LEU A 215 -1.85 13.24 2.06
N ARG A 216 -2.44 13.83 3.11
CA ARG A 216 -2.15 15.23 3.48
C ARG A 216 -0.68 15.44 3.81
N SER A 217 -0.02 14.50 4.50
CA SER A 217 1.41 14.59 4.78
C SER A 217 2.25 14.46 3.51
N LEU A 218 1.92 13.51 2.64
CA LEU A 218 2.61 13.30 1.36
C LEU A 218 2.50 14.52 0.45
N MET A 219 1.31 15.12 0.36
CA MET A 219 1.09 16.33 -0.45
C MET A 219 1.85 17.53 0.12
N ARG A 220 1.92 17.70 1.44
CA ARG A 220 2.75 18.76 2.05
C ARG A 220 4.22 18.59 1.68
N GLU A 221 4.73 17.36 1.72
CA GLU A 221 6.09 17.06 1.33
C GLU A 221 6.31 17.33 -0.18
N PHE A 222 5.37 16.94 -1.03
CA PHE A 222 5.43 17.24 -2.47
C PHE A 222 5.43 18.75 -2.77
N GLU A 223 4.64 19.55 -2.05
CA GLU A 223 4.67 21.02 -2.18
C GLU A 223 6.06 21.58 -1.85
N THR A 224 6.79 21.00 -0.88
CA THR A 224 8.18 21.43 -0.63
C THR A 224 9.09 21.18 -1.83
N TYR A 225 8.86 20.11 -2.62
CA TYR A 225 9.65 19.82 -3.83
C TYR A 225 9.31 20.76 -4.98
N LYS A 226 8.06 21.24 -5.07
CA LYS A 226 7.65 22.27 -6.02
C LYS A 226 8.35 23.60 -5.76
N GLU A 227 8.39 24.02 -4.49
CA GLU A 227 9.02 25.28 -4.08
C GLU A 227 10.56 25.24 -4.08
N GLU A 228 11.14 24.05 -3.93
CA GLU A 228 12.59 23.87 -3.91
C GLU A 228 13.23 24.30 -5.24
N LYS A 229 14.33 25.06 -5.15
CA LYS A 229 15.08 25.56 -6.31
C LYS A 229 16.33 24.75 -6.58
N LYS A 230 16.80 23.99 -5.57
CA LYS A 230 17.99 23.15 -5.65
C LYS A 230 17.61 21.71 -6.00
N LYS A 231 18.62 20.90 -6.31
CA LYS A 231 18.43 19.46 -6.46
C LYS A 231 18.10 18.81 -5.12
N VAL A 232 17.06 17.99 -5.09
CA VAL A 232 16.71 17.16 -3.93
C VAL A 232 17.47 15.84 -4.06
N LYS A 233 18.38 15.55 -3.14
CA LYS A 233 19.28 14.40 -3.26
C LYS A 233 18.62 13.06 -2.94
N GLN A 234 17.76 13.06 -1.93
CA GLN A 234 17.06 11.88 -1.42
C GLN A 234 15.59 12.26 -1.26
N PRO A 235 14.83 12.34 -2.36
CA PRO A 235 13.39 12.56 -2.26
C PRO A 235 12.71 11.33 -1.63
N ARG A 236 11.54 11.55 -1.06
CA ARG A 236 10.63 10.49 -0.67
C ARG A 236 9.81 10.05 -1.89
N ALA A 237 10.04 8.83 -2.36
CA ALA A 237 9.38 8.31 -3.56
C ALA A 237 7.85 8.34 -3.44
N GLU A 238 7.30 8.01 -2.27
CA GLU A 238 5.86 8.01 -2.05
C GLU A 238 5.23 9.42 -2.18
N ALA A 239 5.93 10.47 -1.72
CA ALA A 239 5.45 11.84 -1.88
C ALA A 239 5.47 12.27 -3.35
N LEU A 240 6.50 11.85 -4.10
CA LEU A 240 6.55 12.05 -5.55
C LEU A 240 5.39 11.33 -6.25
N ARG A 241 5.11 10.07 -5.91
CA ARG A 241 4.00 9.31 -6.52
C ARG A 241 2.65 9.97 -6.25
N ALA A 242 2.41 10.38 -5.00
CA ALA A 242 1.17 11.05 -4.61
C ALA A 242 1.00 12.39 -5.35
N GLY A 243 2.08 13.19 -5.42
CA GLY A 243 2.08 14.48 -6.11
C GLY A 243 1.93 14.35 -7.62
N PHE A 244 2.67 13.44 -8.25
CA PHE A 244 2.57 13.18 -9.70
C PHE A 244 1.19 12.67 -10.07
N ASN A 245 0.60 11.78 -9.25
CA ASN A 245 -0.78 11.37 -9.45
C ASN A 245 -1.73 12.58 -9.34
N ALA A 246 -1.58 13.44 -8.32
CA ALA A 246 -2.44 14.62 -8.18
C ALA A 246 -2.32 15.57 -9.39
N CYS A 247 -1.11 15.83 -9.87
CA CYS A 247 -0.85 16.61 -11.09
C CYS A 247 -1.47 15.96 -12.32
N TRP A 248 -1.33 14.63 -12.46
CA TRP A 248 -1.89 13.86 -13.56
C TRP A 248 -3.42 13.98 -13.64
N GLN A 249 -4.12 13.87 -12.51
CA GLN A 249 -5.58 14.01 -12.47
C GLN A 249 -6.09 15.37 -12.96
N VAL A 250 -5.29 16.43 -12.74
CA VAL A 250 -5.63 17.81 -13.17
C VAL A 250 -4.89 18.22 -14.45
N GLN A 251 -4.24 17.27 -15.13
CA GLN A 251 -3.49 17.48 -16.38
C GLN A 251 -2.36 18.53 -16.26
N ASP A 252 -1.80 18.71 -15.06
CA ASP A 252 -0.65 19.57 -14.80
C ASP A 252 0.66 18.81 -15.05
N TYR A 253 0.90 18.48 -16.32
CA TYR A 253 2.08 17.72 -16.76
C TYR A 253 3.38 18.50 -16.58
N GLN A 254 3.33 19.84 -16.69
CA GLN A 254 4.50 20.69 -16.53
C GLN A 254 5.09 20.58 -15.11
N THR A 255 4.24 20.57 -14.07
CA THR A 255 4.72 20.38 -12.70
C THR A 255 5.41 19.03 -12.51
N ILE A 256 4.95 17.96 -13.17
CA ILE A 256 5.62 16.64 -13.14
C ILE A 256 7.04 16.77 -13.70
N LEU A 257 7.20 17.37 -14.88
CA LEU A 257 8.49 17.57 -15.54
C LEU A 257 9.43 18.46 -14.71
N ASP A 258 8.90 19.56 -14.16
CA ASP A 258 9.65 20.52 -13.35
C ASP A 258 10.20 19.88 -12.08
N VAL A 259 9.38 19.10 -11.37
CA VAL A 259 9.83 18.39 -10.16
C VAL A 259 10.79 17.25 -10.52
N ALA A 260 10.50 16.49 -11.58
CA ALA A 260 11.39 15.43 -12.08
C ALA A 260 12.80 15.95 -12.42
N SER A 261 12.92 17.18 -12.95
CA SER A 261 14.22 17.80 -13.26
C SER A 261 15.10 18.08 -12.02
N LYS A 262 14.50 18.13 -10.82
CA LYS A 262 15.17 18.46 -9.55
C LYS A 262 15.64 17.24 -8.77
N ILE A 263 15.17 16.05 -9.12
CA ILE A 263 15.51 14.79 -8.42
C ILE A 263 16.55 13.98 -9.21
N PRO A 264 17.23 13.00 -8.60
CA PRO A 264 18.18 12.14 -9.31
C PRO A 264 17.44 11.25 -10.32
N SER A 265 18.02 11.06 -11.51
CA SER A 265 17.47 10.16 -12.54
C SER A 265 17.31 8.73 -12.04
N ASP A 266 18.21 8.28 -11.17
CA ASP A 266 18.16 6.95 -10.57
C ASP A 266 16.84 6.72 -9.81
N VAL A 267 16.33 7.74 -9.10
CA VAL A 267 15.04 7.65 -8.38
C VAL A 267 13.88 7.44 -9.34
N LEU A 268 13.89 8.14 -10.49
CA LEU A 268 12.87 7.93 -11.52
C LEU A 268 13.00 6.54 -12.14
N GLN A 269 14.22 6.10 -12.48
CA GLN A 269 14.45 4.83 -13.16
C GLN A 269 14.21 3.60 -12.28
N GLU A 270 14.49 3.70 -10.98
CA GLU A 270 14.24 2.64 -10.00
C GLU A 270 12.75 2.50 -9.62
N ASP A 271 11.92 3.48 -10.00
CA ASP A 271 10.49 3.52 -9.70
C ASP A 271 9.65 3.53 -10.99
N GLU A 272 9.11 2.37 -11.33
CA GLU A 272 8.30 2.19 -12.55
C GLU A 272 7.14 3.20 -12.65
N LYS A 273 6.51 3.56 -11.53
CA LYS A 273 5.38 4.50 -11.54
C LYS A 273 5.84 5.92 -11.81
N LEU A 274 6.92 6.36 -11.17
CA LEU A 274 7.47 7.70 -11.40
C LEU A 274 8.00 7.86 -12.82
N LEU A 275 8.70 6.85 -13.34
CA LEU A 275 9.17 6.82 -14.72
C LEU A 275 8.01 6.95 -15.69
N MET A 276 6.96 6.15 -15.47
CA MET A 276 5.77 6.16 -16.31
C MET A 276 5.05 7.51 -16.28
N PHE A 277 4.90 8.17 -15.12
CA PHE A 277 4.36 9.53 -15.06
C PHE A 277 5.20 10.52 -15.86
N TYR A 278 6.53 10.44 -15.72
CA TYR A 278 7.46 11.32 -16.42
C TYR A 278 7.41 11.13 -17.94
N ASP A 279 7.52 9.90 -18.43
CA ASP A 279 7.54 9.60 -19.87
C ASP A 279 6.24 10.03 -20.56
N ASN A 280 5.09 9.78 -19.92
CA ASN A 280 3.81 10.20 -20.47
C ASN A 280 3.62 11.72 -20.41
N ALA A 281 4.01 12.37 -19.31
CA ALA A 281 3.98 13.83 -19.21
C ALA A 281 4.85 14.47 -20.30
N GLN A 282 6.05 13.94 -20.53
CA GLN A 282 6.96 14.42 -21.57
C GLN A 282 6.32 14.31 -22.96
N THR A 283 5.73 13.15 -23.27
CA THR A 283 5.07 12.91 -24.56
C THR A 283 3.91 13.89 -24.78
N LEU A 284 3.06 14.08 -23.77
CA LEU A 284 1.86 14.93 -23.87
C LEU A 284 2.19 16.42 -23.95
N THR A 285 3.24 16.88 -23.26
CA THR A 285 3.70 18.28 -23.35
C THR A 285 4.38 18.55 -24.69
N SER A 286 5.23 17.64 -25.19
CA SER A 286 5.87 17.81 -26.49
C SER A 286 4.87 17.80 -27.66
N SER A 287 3.81 17.00 -27.60
CA SER A 287 2.77 17.00 -28.64
C SER A 287 1.92 18.27 -28.69
N GLN A 288 1.86 19.05 -27.60
CA GLN A 288 1.12 20.33 -27.58
C GLN A 288 1.88 21.47 -28.27
N ASP A 289 3.22 21.38 -28.35
CA ASP A 289 4.06 22.40 -28.98
C ASP A 289 4.10 22.26 -30.52
N ASP A 290 3.84 21.07 -31.07
CA ASP A 290 3.91 20.78 -32.51
C ASP A 290 2.61 21.12 -33.29
N ASP A 291 1.50 21.44 -32.62
CA ASP A 291 0.19 21.73 -33.25
C ASP A 291 0.01 23.21 -33.68
N TRP A 292 1.08 24.03 -33.66
CA TRP A 292 1.04 25.46 -33.99
C TRP A 292 1.98 25.93 -35.13
N ASP A 293 2.49 25.02 -35.96
CA ASP A 293 3.25 25.37 -37.19
C ASP A 293 2.49 25.09 -38.50
#